data_AF-A0A1I4SK44-F1
#
_entry.id   AF-A0A1I4SK44-F1
#
_cell.length_a   1.000
_cell.length_b   1.000
_cell.length_c   1.000
_cell.angle_alpha   90.00
_cell.angle_beta   90.00
_cell.angle_gamma   90.00
#
_symmetry.space_group_name_H-M   'P 1'
#
loop_
_entity.id
_entity.type
_entity.pdbx_description
1 polymer ?
#
loop_
_entity_poly.entity_id
_entity_poly.type
_entity_poly.pdbx_seq_one_letter_code
_entity_poly.pdbx_strand_id
1 'polypeptide(L)'
;MFLTKDEISDLTGRVHPAISAVLRRLYWDEKLSSIDIARAVGVAPSTVCKWMARAGIERRTAGEGSQNAAWKNRGKKREITPEWRANLSAAGRRWGAANAKGTRITPSGYVEYTTGPNKGRSVHRVVMEQRLGRPLASYEVIRFKDQDRGNYELDNLQLMTRAELAAYCRAQEMECGSGCSKINFQQAAKIRRLFLAGDITRRILSERFGISSKQIASILRGEAWVQRSTCGSDRRT
;
A
#
# COMPACT_ATOMS: atom_id res chain seq x y z
N MET A 1 8.29 49.86 22.73
CA MET A 1 7.25 50.91 22.61
C MET A 1 6.60 50.73 21.25
N PHE A 2 5.35 50.25 21.22
CA PHE A 2 4.61 50.06 19.97
C PHE A 2 3.95 51.40 19.63
N LEU A 3 4.15 51.91 18.42
CA LEU A 3 3.48 53.11 17.96
C LEU A 3 1.97 52.84 17.92
N THR A 4 1.19 53.73 18.51
CA THR A 4 -0.26 53.66 18.58
C THR A 4 -0.89 53.98 17.22
N LYS A 5 -2.13 53.55 17.00
CA LYS A 5 -2.86 53.77 15.74
C LYS A 5 -2.93 55.26 15.36
N ASP A 6 -2.99 56.13 16.36
CA ASP A 6 -3.11 57.58 16.18
C ASP A 6 -1.78 58.21 15.73
N GLU A 7 -0.64 57.72 16.25
CA GLU A 7 0.71 58.09 15.77
C GLU A 7 0.99 57.63 14.32
N ILE A 8 0.18 56.69 13.81
CA ILE A 8 0.33 56.07 12.48
C ILE A 8 -0.59 56.71 11.42
N SER A 9 -1.71 57.32 11.84
CA SER A 9 -2.76 57.82 10.94
C SER A 9 -2.53 59.26 10.46
N ASP A 10 -1.78 60.08 11.21
CA ASP A 10 -1.78 61.53 11.03
C ASP A 10 -0.84 62.08 9.92
N LEU A 11 -0.06 61.23 9.25
CA LEU A 11 0.96 61.71 8.30
C LEU A 11 0.78 61.13 6.90
N THR A 12 -0.18 61.70 6.16
CA THR A 12 -0.24 61.71 4.68
C THR A 12 -0.35 60.34 4.01
N GLY A 13 -0.77 60.29 2.75
CA GLY A 13 -0.89 59.04 1.97
C GLY A 13 0.41 58.24 1.73
N ARG A 14 1.51 58.49 2.45
CA ARG A 14 2.81 57.82 2.35
C ARG A 14 3.15 57.13 3.68
N VAL A 15 3.60 55.87 3.63
CA VAL A 15 3.99 55.12 4.83
C VAL A 15 5.28 55.74 5.39
N HIS A 16 5.25 56.21 6.64
CA HIS A 16 6.41 56.79 7.32
C HIS A 16 7.58 55.78 7.35
N PRO A 17 8.84 56.18 7.07
CA PRO A 17 10.00 55.27 7.03
C PRO A 17 10.18 54.42 8.30
N ALA A 18 9.86 54.97 9.48
CA ALA A 18 9.89 54.23 10.73
C ALA A 18 8.89 53.06 10.76
N ILE A 19 7.73 53.20 10.13
CA ILE A 19 6.70 52.15 10.05
C ILE A 19 7.18 51.03 9.12
N SER A 20 7.80 51.38 8.00
CA SER A 20 8.39 50.40 7.07
C SER A 20 9.46 49.53 7.73
N ALA A 21 10.32 50.14 8.56
CA ALA A 21 11.34 49.40 9.32
C ALA A 21 10.72 48.46 10.36
N VAL A 22 9.72 48.94 11.13
CA VAL A 22 9.00 48.14 12.13
C VAL A 22 8.24 46.98 11.48
N LEU A 23 7.52 47.23 10.38
CA LEU A 23 6.80 46.18 9.65
C LEU A 23 7.74 45.12 9.08
N ARG A 24 8.90 45.53 8.54
CA ARG A 24 9.91 44.60 8.04
C ARG A 24 10.44 43.71 9.16
N ARG A 25 10.74 44.28 10.33
CA ARG A 25 11.21 43.51 11.50
C ARG A 25 10.16 42.51 12.00
N LEU A 26 8.95 42.98 12.26
CA LEU A 26 7.84 42.13 12.76
C LEU A 26 7.50 41.01 11.78
N TYR A 27 7.56 41.30 10.48
CA TYR A 27 7.33 40.32 9.44
C TYR A 27 8.57 39.42 9.26
N TRP A 28 9.68 39.89 8.68
CA TRP A 28 10.77 38.99 8.29
C TRP A 28 11.59 38.41 9.46
N ASP A 29 11.79 39.17 10.54
CA ASP A 29 12.65 38.75 11.65
C ASP A 29 11.85 37.99 12.71
N GLU A 30 10.74 38.57 13.18
CA GLU A 30 9.90 37.99 14.23
C GLU A 30 8.89 36.96 13.68
N LYS A 31 8.86 36.73 12.35
CA LYS A 31 8.00 35.76 11.65
C LYS A 31 6.50 35.86 12.00
N LEU A 32 6.02 37.05 12.35
CA LEU A 32 4.59 37.27 12.62
C LEU A 32 3.77 37.20 11.32
N SER A 33 2.53 36.75 11.42
CA SER A 33 1.59 36.82 10.29
C SER A 33 1.05 38.23 10.17
N SER A 34 0.55 38.63 8.99
CA SER A 34 -0.13 39.93 8.83
C SER A 34 -1.32 40.09 9.78
N ILE A 35 -1.97 38.98 10.16
CA ILE A 35 -3.06 38.94 11.15
C ILE A 35 -2.52 39.20 12.56
N ASP A 36 -1.40 38.60 12.94
CA ASP A 36 -0.79 38.80 14.26
C ASP A 36 -0.28 40.25 14.41
N ILE A 37 0.35 40.80 13.36
CA ILE A 37 0.78 42.20 13.32
C ILE A 37 -0.42 43.14 13.43
N ALA A 38 -1.50 42.85 12.70
CA ALA A 38 -2.74 43.61 12.75
C ALA A 38 -3.37 43.61 14.15
N ARG A 39 -3.38 42.44 14.82
CA ARG A 39 -3.86 42.31 16.20
C ARG A 39 -2.99 43.09 17.19
N ALA A 40 -1.68 43.05 17.02
CA ALA A 40 -0.74 43.77 17.88
C ALA A 40 -0.85 45.30 17.75
N VAL A 41 -1.12 45.79 16.54
CA VAL A 41 -1.21 47.24 16.23
C VAL A 41 -2.66 47.76 16.33
N GLY A 42 -3.66 46.89 16.43
CA GLY A 42 -5.07 47.28 16.52
C GLY A 42 -5.68 47.77 15.19
N VAL A 43 -5.23 47.20 14.07
CA VAL A 43 -5.73 47.55 12.72
C VAL A 43 -6.27 46.32 12.00
N ALA A 44 -6.95 46.52 10.86
CA ALA A 44 -7.37 45.41 10.01
C ALA A 44 -6.15 44.75 9.30
N PRO A 45 -6.12 43.42 9.10
CA PRO A 45 -5.02 42.76 8.36
C PRO A 45 -4.82 43.29 6.94
N SER A 46 -5.89 43.71 6.28
CA SER A 46 -5.83 44.35 4.95
C SER A 46 -5.06 45.67 4.97
N THR A 47 -5.12 46.42 6.07
CA THR A 47 -4.36 47.66 6.27
C THR A 47 -2.86 47.37 6.36
N VAL A 48 -2.46 46.35 7.10
CA VAL A 48 -1.05 45.90 7.18
C VAL A 48 -0.53 45.48 5.81
N CYS A 49 -1.33 44.73 5.03
CA CYS A 49 -0.97 44.35 3.66
C CYS A 49 -0.76 45.58 2.75
N LYS A 50 -1.64 46.58 2.84
CA LYS A 50 -1.49 47.84 2.09
C LYS A 50 -0.23 48.61 2.51
N TRP A 51 0.08 48.65 3.80
CA TRP A 51 1.31 49.29 4.29
C TRP A 51 2.57 48.59 3.82
N MET A 52 2.62 47.25 3.89
CA MET A 52 3.75 46.47 3.36
C MET A 52 3.96 46.68 1.87
N ALA A 53 2.87 46.70 1.09
CA ALA A 53 2.94 46.95 -0.36
C ALA A 53 3.47 48.36 -0.67
N ARG A 54 2.96 49.39 0.02
CA ARG A 54 3.44 50.78 -0.11
C ARG A 54 4.88 50.97 0.36
N ALA A 55 5.33 50.16 1.32
CA ALA A 55 6.69 50.16 1.85
C ALA A 55 7.68 49.31 1.01
N GLY A 56 7.22 48.65 -0.06
CA GLY A 56 8.05 47.76 -0.88
C GLY A 56 8.56 46.53 -0.11
N ILE A 57 7.82 46.07 0.90
CA ILE A 57 8.16 44.87 1.66
C ILE A 57 7.61 43.66 0.92
N GLU A 58 8.50 42.79 0.46
CA GLU A 58 8.13 41.54 -0.20
C GLU A 58 7.33 40.64 0.76
N ARG A 59 6.22 40.09 0.25
CA ARG A 59 5.38 39.16 0.99
C ARG A 59 5.98 37.76 0.88
N ARG A 60 5.94 37.02 2.00
CA ARG A 60 6.29 35.60 2.00
C ARG A 60 5.41 34.85 1.01
N THR A 61 6.01 33.83 0.40
CA THR A 61 5.30 32.86 -0.44
C THR A 61 4.32 32.03 0.39
N ALA A 62 3.39 31.36 -0.29
CA ALA A 62 2.45 30.45 0.38
C ALA A 62 3.17 29.33 1.16
N GLY A 63 4.29 28.83 0.63
CA GLY A 63 5.12 27.81 1.29
C GLY A 63 5.76 28.32 2.58
N GLU A 64 6.41 29.48 2.54
CA GLU A 64 7.02 30.10 3.73
C GLU A 64 5.97 30.49 4.78
N GLY A 65 4.79 30.96 4.35
CA GLY A 65 3.67 31.21 5.25
C GLY A 65 3.19 29.94 5.97
N SER A 66 3.05 28.84 5.22
CA SER A 66 2.62 27.53 5.75
C SER A 66 3.63 26.92 6.71
N GLN A 67 4.93 26.96 6.37
CA GLN A 67 6.01 26.47 7.25
C GLN A 67 6.01 27.18 8.62
N ASN A 68 5.82 28.51 8.63
CA ASN A 68 5.75 29.28 9.86
C ASN A 68 4.50 28.93 10.71
N ALA A 69 3.35 28.70 10.06
CA ALA A 69 2.12 28.27 10.75
C ALA A 69 2.25 26.84 11.30
N ALA A 70 2.85 25.93 10.54
CA ALA A 70 3.14 24.56 10.96
C ALA A 70 4.12 24.56 12.16
N TRP A 71 5.17 25.39 12.13
CA TRP A 71 6.09 25.57 13.24
C TRP A 71 5.39 26.05 14.52
N LYS A 72 4.56 27.09 14.43
CA LYS A 72 3.78 27.62 15.58
C LYS A 72 2.81 26.62 16.20
N ASN A 73 2.38 25.62 15.42
CA ASN A 73 1.46 24.57 15.86
C ASN A 73 2.16 23.23 16.11
N ARG A 74 3.48 23.17 15.89
CA ARG A 74 4.27 21.96 16.11
C ARG A 74 4.24 21.62 17.59
N GLY A 75 3.89 20.37 17.91
CA GLY A 75 3.80 19.88 19.28
C GLY A 75 2.53 20.27 20.05
N LYS A 76 1.69 21.18 19.51
CA LYS A 76 0.39 21.48 20.14
C LYS A 76 -0.57 20.31 19.90
N LYS A 77 -0.93 19.62 20.98
CA LYS A 77 -1.98 18.59 20.94
C LYS A 77 -3.34 19.29 20.90
N ARG A 78 -4.20 18.89 19.97
CA ARG A 78 -5.59 19.33 19.97
C ARG A 78 -6.35 18.51 21.02
N GLU A 79 -7.16 19.17 21.84
CA GLU A 79 -8.08 18.49 22.73
C GLU A 79 -9.22 17.90 21.91
N ILE A 80 -9.20 16.58 21.79
CA ILE A 80 -10.17 15.84 21.00
C ILE A 80 -11.38 15.55 21.88
N THR A 81 -12.47 16.29 21.67
CA THR A 81 -13.72 16.03 22.39
C THR A 81 -14.31 14.67 21.99
N PRO A 82 -14.99 13.96 22.90
CA PRO A 82 -15.67 12.71 22.58
C PRO A 82 -16.68 12.86 21.44
N GLU A 83 -17.42 13.96 21.43
CA GLU A 83 -18.38 14.31 20.38
C GLU A 83 -17.69 14.45 19.02
N TRP A 84 -16.54 15.12 18.95
CA TRP A 84 -15.78 15.25 17.70
C TRP A 84 -15.33 13.89 17.17
N ARG A 85 -14.85 12.98 18.04
CA ARG A 85 -14.53 11.59 17.63
C ARG A 85 -15.76 10.86 17.09
N ALA A 86 -16.91 11.00 17.76
CA ALA A 86 -18.15 10.38 17.35
C ALA A 86 -18.59 10.90 15.98
N ASN A 87 -18.49 12.21 15.75
CA ASN A 87 -18.83 12.85 14.49
C ASN A 87 -17.89 12.41 13.34
N LEU A 88 -16.58 12.33 13.58
CA LEU A 88 -15.63 11.79 12.61
C LEU A 88 -15.92 10.32 12.27
N SER A 89 -16.21 9.50 13.28
CA SER A 89 -16.58 8.09 13.10
C SER A 89 -17.89 7.95 12.31
N ALA A 90 -18.91 8.74 12.63
CA ALA A 90 -20.18 8.75 11.92
C ALA A 90 -20.03 9.26 10.48
N ALA A 91 -19.23 10.30 10.25
CA ALA A 91 -18.91 10.79 8.90
C ALA A 91 -18.18 9.72 8.08
N GLY A 92 -17.17 9.05 8.65
CA GLY A 92 -16.46 7.96 7.99
C GLY A 92 -17.38 6.79 7.63
N ARG A 93 -18.29 6.41 8.53
CA ARG A 93 -19.31 5.37 8.25
C ARG A 93 -20.27 5.79 7.13
N ARG A 94 -20.78 7.02 7.15
CA ARG A 94 -21.67 7.56 6.10
C ARG A 94 -20.99 7.57 4.74
N TRP A 95 -19.76 8.08 4.67
CA TRP A 95 -18.99 8.10 3.44
C TRP A 95 -18.71 6.68 2.92
N GLY A 96 -18.32 5.77 3.82
CA GLY A 96 -18.09 4.37 3.47
C GLY A 96 -19.35 3.66 2.95
N ALA A 97 -20.52 3.93 3.52
CA ALA A 97 -21.79 3.37 3.04
C ALA A 97 -22.16 3.87 1.64
N ALA A 98 -21.88 5.14 1.32
CA ALA A 98 -22.24 5.74 0.04
C ALA A 98 -21.23 5.47 -1.09
N ASN A 99 -19.94 5.34 -0.77
CA ASN A 99 -18.87 5.38 -1.79
C ASN A 99 -18.04 4.10 -1.89
N ALA A 100 -18.11 3.19 -0.92
CA ALA A 100 -17.27 2.00 -0.97
C ALA A 100 -17.77 1.00 -2.02
N LYS A 101 -16.85 0.50 -2.84
CA LYS A 101 -17.12 -0.61 -3.79
C LYS A 101 -17.55 -1.92 -3.11
N GLY A 102 -17.31 -2.04 -1.80
CA GLY A 102 -17.68 -3.22 -1.01
C GLY A 102 -16.72 -4.39 -1.12
N THR A 103 -15.88 -4.44 -2.16
CA THR A 103 -14.89 -5.50 -2.37
C THR A 103 -13.53 -4.98 -2.85
N ARG A 104 -12.49 -5.82 -2.75
CA ARG A 104 -11.16 -5.60 -3.34
C ARG A 104 -10.57 -6.93 -3.82
N ILE A 105 -9.69 -6.88 -4.81
CA ILE A 105 -8.88 -8.02 -5.23
C ILE A 105 -7.53 -7.94 -4.51
N THR A 106 -7.09 -9.04 -3.89
CA THR A 106 -5.79 -9.13 -3.23
C THR A 106 -4.66 -9.37 -4.24
N PRO A 107 -3.38 -9.14 -3.89
CA PRO A 107 -2.25 -9.51 -4.75
C PRO A 107 -2.21 -11.01 -5.09
N SER A 108 -2.79 -11.86 -4.24
CA SER A 108 -2.96 -13.28 -4.52
C SER A 108 -4.19 -13.60 -5.38
N GLY A 109 -4.92 -12.61 -5.89
CA GLY A 109 -6.05 -12.77 -6.80
C GLY A 109 -7.38 -13.17 -6.16
N TYR A 110 -7.53 -13.14 -4.83
CA TYR A 110 -8.81 -13.40 -4.18
C TYR A 110 -9.62 -12.12 -4.02
N VAL A 111 -10.95 -12.18 -4.15
CA VAL A 111 -11.81 -11.06 -3.77
C VAL A 111 -12.12 -11.12 -2.28
N GLU A 112 -11.99 -9.99 -1.60
CA GLU A 112 -12.32 -9.79 -0.18
C GLU A 112 -13.33 -8.66 -0.01
N TYR A 113 -14.20 -8.79 0.99
CA TYR A 113 -15.09 -7.69 1.37
C TYR A 113 -14.31 -6.57 2.05
N THR A 114 -14.54 -5.33 1.65
CA THR A 114 -13.93 -4.13 2.25
C THR A 114 -14.86 -3.41 3.23
N THR A 115 -16.14 -3.75 3.20
CA THR A 115 -17.18 -3.17 4.05
C THR A 115 -18.14 -4.23 4.59
N GLY A 116 -19.02 -3.81 5.49
CA GLY A 116 -20.07 -4.67 6.05
C GLY A 116 -19.57 -5.67 7.10
N PRO A 117 -20.43 -6.62 7.49
CA PRO A 117 -20.14 -7.58 8.56
C PRO A 117 -19.00 -8.56 8.19
N ASN A 118 -18.78 -8.79 6.89
CA ASN A 118 -17.75 -9.70 6.39
C ASN A 118 -16.43 -8.98 6.03
N LYS A 119 -16.24 -7.73 6.44
CA LYS A 119 -15.05 -6.95 6.12
C LYS A 119 -13.76 -7.72 6.45
N GLY A 120 -12.86 -7.79 5.47
CA GLY A 120 -11.57 -8.50 5.55
C GLY A 120 -11.65 -10.00 5.29
N ARG A 121 -12.86 -10.55 5.04
CA ARG A 121 -13.04 -11.97 4.71
C ARG A 121 -13.08 -12.17 3.19
N SER A 122 -12.58 -13.31 2.72
CA SER A 122 -12.64 -13.68 1.32
C SER A 122 -14.06 -14.07 0.89
N VAL A 123 -14.47 -13.65 -0.30
CA VAL A 123 -15.83 -13.86 -0.82
C VAL A 123 -16.14 -15.35 -0.93
N HIS A 124 -15.25 -16.14 -1.54
CA HIS A 124 -15.42 -17.58 -1.69
C HIS A 124 -15.66 -18.31 -0.37
N ARG A 125 -15.02 -17.89 0.72
CA ARG A 125 -15.21 -18.50 2.04
C ARG A 125 -16.58 -18.19 2.60
N VAL A 126 -17.01 -16.93 2.51
CA VAL A 126 -18.33 -16.51 2.98
C VAL A 126 -19.44 -17.23 2.21
N VAL A 127 -19.31 -17.33 0.88
CA VAL A 127 -20.27 -18.05 0.03
C VAL A 127 -20.38 -19.52 0.44
N MET A 128 -19.25 -20.19 0.68
CA MET A 128 -19.26 -21.60 1.10
C MET A 128 -19.84 -21.79 2.52
N GLU A 129 -19.53 -20.89 3.46
CA GLU A 129 -20.11 -20.94 4.82
C GLU A 129 -21.64 -20.77 4.80
N GLN A 130 -22.14 -19.85 3.98
CA GLN A 130 -23.58 -19.66 3.78
C GLN A 130 -24.25 -20.92 3.23
N ARG A 131 -23.60 -21.60 2.29
CA ARG A 131 -24.12 -22.86 1.72
C ARG A 131 -24.18 -24.00 2.74
N LEU A 132 -23.18 -24.09 3.62
CA LEU A 132 -23.08 -25.13 4.64
C LEU A 132 -23.93 -24.82 5.89
N GLY A 133 -24.32 -23.57 6.10
CA GLY A 133 -25.00 -23.13 7.33
C GLY A 133 -24.12 -23.17 8.57
N ARG A 134 -22.80 -23.37 8.42
CA ARG A 134 -21.81 -23.39 9.50
C ARG A 134 -20.50 -22.73 9.06
N PRO A 135 -19.69 -22.21 10.00
CA PRO A 135 -18.36 -21.73 9.66
C PRO A 135 -17.45 -22.87 9.14
N LEU A 136 -16.53 -22.52 8.24
CA LEU A 136 -15.50 -23.44 7.78
C LEU A 136 -14.49 -23.69 8.91
N ALA A 137 -14.17 -24.95 9.14
CA ALA A 137 -13.14 -25.36 10.08
C ALA A 137 -11.76 -24.93 9.59
N SER A 138 -10.79 -24.85 10.51
CA SER A 138 -9.43 -24.39 10.22
C SER A 138 -8.65 -25.29 9.25
N TYR A 139 -9.04 -26.56 9.13
CA TYR A 139 -8.44 -27.55 8.25
C TYR A 139 -9.18 -27.73 6.91
N GLU A 140 -10.33 -27.07 6.74
CA GLU A 140 -11.09 -27.06 5.49
C GLU A 140 -10.57 -25.94 4.59
N VAL A 141 -10.36 -26.26 3.32
CA VAL A 141 -9.88 -25.34 2.28
C VAL A 141 -10.79 -25.42 1.07
N ILE A 142 -10.96 -24.28 0.40
CA ILE A 142 -11.81 -24.17 -0.79
C ILE A 142 -10.90 -24.09 -2.00
N ARG A 143 -11.21 -24.91 -2.98
CA ARG A 143 -10.54 -24.95 -4.27
C ARG A 143 -11.51 -24.57 -5.39
N PHE A 144 -11.00 -23.87 -6.40
CA PHE A 144 -11.71 -23.51 -7.63
C PHE A 144 -11.44 -24.59 -8.69
N LYS A 145 -12.49 -25.18 -9.26
CA LYS A 145 -12.35 -26.24 -10.28
C LYS A 145 -11.79 -25.67 -11.59
N ASP A 146 -12.25 -24.49 -11.99
CA ASP A 146 -11.84 -23.77 -13.21
C ASP A 146 -10.53 -22.98 -13.09
N GLN A 147 -9.92 -22.95 -11.89
CA GLN A 147 -8.74 -22.14 -11.55
C GLN A 147 -8.95 -20.62 -11.63
N ASP A 148 -10.16 -20.15 -11.91
CA ASP A 148 -10.51 -18.72 -11.89
C ASP A 148 -10.94 -18.31 -10.47
N ARG A 149 -10.14 -17.44 -9.86
CA ARG A 149 -10.37 -16.96 -8.48
C ARG A 149 -11.46 -15.89 -8.39
N GLY A 150 -12.01 -15.44 -9.53
CA GLY A 150 -13.15 -14.53 -9.61
C GLY A 150 -14.51 -15.23 -9.70
N ASN A 151 -14.54 -16.54 -10.01
CA ASN A 151 -15.78 -17.29 -10.18
C ASN A 151 -16.23 -17.95 -8.87
N TYR A 152 -17.26 -17.38 -8.23
CA TYR A 152 -17.80 -17.82 -6.95
C TYR A 152 -19.07 -18.66 -7.05
N GLU A 153 -19.40 -19.17 -8.24
CA GLU A 153 -20.50 -20.12 -8.40
C GLU A 153 -20.26 -21.37 -7.55
N LEU A 154 -21.31 -21.82 -6.84
CA LEU A 154 -21.19 -22.92 -5.88
C LEU A 154 -20.68 -24.21 -6.52
N ASP A 155 -21.04 -24.46 -7.77
CA ASP A 155 -20.61 -25.64 -8.51
C ASP A 155 -19.12 -25.60 -8.88
N ASN A 156 -18.53 -24.41 -8.98
CA ASN A 156 -17.10 -24.22 -9.22
C ASN A 156 -16.27 -24.37 -7.93
N LEU A 157 -16.88 -24.19 -6.76
CA LEU A 157 -16.22 -24.32 -5.48
C LEU A 157 -16.22 -25.77 -5.01
N GLN A 158 -15.04 -26.27 -4.64
CA GLN A 158 -14.87 -27.58 -4.04
C GLN A 158 -14.30 -27.42 -2.63
N LEU A 159 -15.04 -27.89 -1.62
CA LEU A 159 -14.56 -28.00 -0.26
C LEU A 159 -13.75 -29.28 -0.12
N MET A 160 -12.56 -29.17 0.44
CA MET A 160 -11.68 -30.30 0.73
C MET A 160 -10.87 -30.02 1.99
N THR A 161 -10.34 -31.05 2.63
CA THR A 161 -9.38 -30.88 3.72
C THR A 161 -8.01 -30.47 3.18
N ARG A 162 -7.16 -29.89 4.03
CA ARG A 162 -5.76 -29.58 3.65
C ARG A 162 -4.99 -30.83 3.20
N ALA A 163 -5.30 -32.00 3.78
CA ALA A 163 -4.68 -33.27 3.40
C ALA A 163 -5.13 -33.72 2.01
N GLU A 164 -6.43 -33.59 1.70
CA GLU A 164 -7.00 -33.84 0.39
C GLU A 164 -6.46 -32.89 -0.66
N LEU A 165 -6.36 -31.58 -0.37
CA LEU A 165 -5.74 -30.61 -1.28
C LEU A 165 -4.28 -30.98 -1.55
N ALA A 166 -3.52 -31.40 -0.52
CA ALA A 166 -2.14 -31.83 -0.72
C ALA A 166 -2.06 -33.13 -1.55
N ALA A 167 -2.97 -34.08 -1.34
CA ALA A 167 -3.06 -35.29 -2.17
C ALA A 167 -3.44 -34.96 -3.61
N TYR A 168 -4.38 -34.04 -3.80
CA TYR A 168 -4.77 -33.51 -5.10
C TYR A 168 -3.60 -32.82 -5.80
N CYS A 169 -2.87 -31.94 -5.09
CA CYS A 169 -1.67 -31.31 -5.62
C CYS A 169 -0.62 -32.36 -6.02
N ARG A 170 -0.39 -33.41 -5.24
CA ARG A 170 0.53 -34.51 -5.64
C ARG A 170 0.04 -35.28 -6.86
N ALA A 171 -1.26 -35.58 -6.93
CA ALA A 171 -1.88 -36.24 -8.08
C ALA A 171 -1.86 -35.36 -9.32
N GLN A 172 -1.99 -34.04 -9.17
CA GLN A 172 -1.87 -33.09 -10.27
C GLN A 172 -0.44 -32.69 -10.57
N GLU A 173 0.52 -32.79 -9.66
CA GLU A 173 1.94 -32.69 -9.99
C GLU A 173 2.37 -33.81 -10.96
N MET A 174 1.64 -34.93 -11.00
CA MET A 174 1.73 -35.94 -12.07
C MET A 174 1.16 -35.44 -13.42
N GLU A 175 0.22 -34.50 -13.43
CA GLU A 175 -0.43 -33.96 -14.64
C GLU A 175 0.13 -32.60 -15.11
N CYS A 176 0.57 -31.76 -14.19
CA CYS A 176 1.06 -30.40 -14.37
C CYS A 176 2.26 -30.18 -13.43
N GLY A 177 3.36 -30.85 -13.77
CA GLY A 177 4.57 -30.79 -12.96
C GLY A 177 5.04 -29.36 -12.73
N SER A 178 5.11 -28.92 -11.46
CA SER A 178 6.30 -28.25 -10.93
C SER A 178 6.12 -27.85 -9.46
N GLY A 179 7.14 -28.16 -8.67
CA GLY A 179 7.46 -27.51 -7.41
C GLY A 179 8.97 -27.26 -7.36
N CYS A 180 9.38 -26.03 -7.63
CA CYS A 180 10.71 -25.50 -7.33
C CYS A 180 11.94 -26.15 -8.01
N SER A 181 11.83 -26.41 -9.30
CA SER A 181 12.83 -26.09 -10.33
C SER A 181 12.07 -26.17 -11.65
N LYS A 182 12.45 -25.45 -12.71
CA LYS A 182 11.70 -25.40 -13.99
C LYS A 182 11.45 -26.77 -14.67
N ILE A 183 11.80 -27.89 -14.04
CA ILE A 183 11.81 -29.25 -14.58
C ILE A 183 11.42 -30.25 -13.47
N ASN A 184 10.38 -31.05 -13.69
CA ASN A 184 10.02 -32.22 -12.86
C ASN A 184 10.98 -33.40 -13.15
N PHE A 185 11.19 -34.31 -12.19
CA PHE A 185 11.93 -35.57 -12.36
C PHE A 185 11.50 -36.34 -13.61
N GLN A 186 10.19 -36.42 -13.87
CA GLN A 186 9.68 -37.08 -15.08
C GLN A 186 10.09 -36.36 -16.37
N GLN A 187 10.13 -35.02 -16.37
CA GLN A 187 10.61 -34.23 -17.51
C GLN A 187 12.12 -34.44 -17.72
N ALA A 188 12.92 -34.52 -16.65
CA ALA A 188 14.34 -34.82 -16.74
C ALA A 188 14.60 -36.24 -17.30
N ALA A 189 13.83 -37.25 -16.87
CA ALA A 189 13.90 -38.61 -17.42
C ALA A 189 13.50 -38.66 -18.90
N LYS A 190 12.47 -37.91 -19.30
CA LYS A 190 12.05 -37.76 -20.69
C LYS A 190 13.14 -37.12 -21.56
N ILE A 191 13.81 -36.07 -21.05
CA ILE A 191 14.95 -35.43 -21.73
C ILE A 191 16.09 -36.44 -21.97
N ARG A 192 16.45 -37.27 -20.98
CA ARG A 192 17.49 -38.31 -21.14
C ARG A 192 17.11 -39.34 -22.19
N ARG A 193 15.88 -39.86 -22.16
CA ARG A 193 15.39 -40.85 -23.14
C ARG A 193 15.46 -40.30 -24.56
N LEU A 194 14.97 -39.07 -24.78
CA LEU A 194 14.98 -38.42 -26.09
C LEU A 194 16.40 -38.16 -26.60
N PHE A 195 17.34 -37.83 -25.72
CA PHE A 195 18.74 -37.62 -26.09
C PHE A 195 19.45 -38.94 -26.42
N LEU A 196 19.21 -40.00 -25.64
CA LEU A 196 19.78 -41.34 -25.86
C LEU A 196 19.26 -42.02 -27.12
N ALA A 197 18.03 -41.69 -27.55
CA ALA A 197 17.47 -42.16 -28.81
C ALA A 197 18.21 -41.59 -30.05
N GLY A 198 19.10 -40.61 -29.89
CA GLY A 198 20.02 -40.15 -30.94
C GLY A 198 19.46 -39.08 -31.89
N ASP A 199 18.14 -38.89 -31.94
CA ASP A 199 17.50 -38.06 -32.98
C ASP A 199 17.37 -36.57 -32.62
N ILE A 200 17.68 -36.16 -31.39
CA ILE A 200 17.36 -34.81 -30.91
C ILE A 200 18.57 -34.13 -30.28
N THR A 201 18.93 -32.98 -30.84
CA THR A 201 20.01 -32.15 -30.30
C THR A 201 19.60 -31.42 -29.02
N ARG A 202 20.59 -31.05 -28.20
CA ARG A 202 20.39 -30.26 -26.98
C ARG A 202 19.65 -28.95 -27.22
N ARG A 203 19.79 -28.35 -28.40
CA ARG A 203 19.11 -27.12 -28.80
C ARG A 203 17.61 -27.34 -29.00
N ILE A 204 17.22 -28.40 -29.71
CA ILE A 204 15.81 -28.76 -29.92
C ILE A 204 15.14 -29.10 -28.57
N LEU A 205 15.86 -29.76 -27.66
CA LEU A 205 15.37 -30.01 -26.30
C LEU A 205 15.21 -28.71 -25.49
N SER A 206 16.09 -27.73 -25.67
CA SER A 206 16.01 -26.42 -25.01
C SER A 206 14.75 -25.66 -25.42
N GLU A 207 14.48 -25.61 -26.72
CA GLU A 207 13.31 -24.97 -27.31
C GLU A 207 12.02 -25.69 -26.90
N ARG A 208 12.00 -27.03 -26.95
CA ARG A 208 10.81 -27.84 -26.66
C ARG A 208 10.34 -27.78 -25.21
N PHE A 209 11.26 -27.59 -24.26
CA PHE A 209 10.94 -27.61 -22.83
C PHE A 209 11.08 -26.23 -22.15
N GLY A 210 11.50 -25.18 -22.88
CA GLY A 210 11.62 -23.81 -22.32
C GLY A 210 12.75 -23.68 -21.29
N ILE A 211 13.83 -24.45 -21.45
CA ILE A 211 14.94 -24.57 -20.49
C ILE A 211 16.24 -24.14 -21.16
N SER A 212 17.17 -23.54 -20.41
CA SER A 212 18.49 -23.20 -20.96
C SER A 212 19.31 -24.45 -21.37
N SER A 213 20.05 -24.37 -22.48
CA SER A 213 20.94 -25.45 -22.93
C SER A 213 21.97 -25.87 -21.87
N LYS A 214 22.38 -24.95 -20.98
CA LYS A 214 23.25 -25.23 -19.83
C LYS A 214 22.59 -26.17 -18.82
N GLN A 215 21.32 -25.93 -18.51
CA GLN A 215 20.54 -26.77 -17.60
C GLN A 215 20.27 -28.16 -18.20
N ILE A 216 20.07 -28.28 -19.51
CA ILE A 216 19.99 -29.60 -20.19
C ILE A 216 21.32 -30.35 -20.11
N ALA A 217 22.45 -29.68 -20.32
CA ALA A 217 23.76 -30.32 -20.17
C ALA A 217 23.97 -30.85 -18.74
N SER A 218 23.56 -30.08 -17.72
CA SER A 218 23.63 -30.50 -16.31
C SER A 218 22.73 -31.70 -16.01
N ILE A 219 21.54 -31.78 -16.62
CA ILE A 219 20.68 -32.97 -16.54
C ILE A 219 21.40 -34.17 -17.17
N LEU A 220 21.89 -34.06 -18.41
CA LEU A 220 22.54 -35.17 -19.11
C LEU A 220 23.78 -35.67 -18.35
N ARG A 221 24.58 -34.79 -17.76
CA ARG A 221 25.74 -35.13 -16.92
C ARG A 221 25.38 -35.72 -15.55
N GLY A 222 24.12 -35.67 -15.13
CA GLY A 222 23.69 -36.17 -13.83
C GLY A 222 23.92 -35.22 -12.65
N GLU A 223 24.47 -34.02 -12.90
CA GLU A 223 24.88 -33.05 -11.86
C GLU A 223 23.69 -32.38 -11.15
N ALA A 224 22.56 -32.19 -11.85
CA ALA A 224 21.41 -31.44 -11.33
C ALA A 224 20.45 -32.23 -10.42
N TRP A 225 20.65 -33.55 -10.25
CA TRP A 225 19.69 -34.44 -9.57
C TRP A 225 20.36 -35.48 -8.65
N VAL A 226 21.47 -35.12 -8.00
CA VAL A 226 21.95 -35.86 -6.83
C VAL A 226 20.99 -35.56 -5.68
N GLN A 227 20.31 -36.57 -5.12
CA GLN A 227 19.56 -36.43 -3.87
C GLN A 227 20.53 -35.90 -2.80
N ARG A 228 20.46 -34.62 -2.46
CA ARG A 228 21.01 -34.14 -1.18
C ARG A 228 20.04 -34.57 -0.10
N SER A 229 20.22 -35.79 0.39
CA SER A 229 19.67 -36.27 1.65
C SER A 229 20.36 -35.53 2.80
N THR A 230 20.03 -34.26 3.02
CA THR A 230 20.39 -33.59 4.28
C THR A 230 19.24 -33.77 5.27
N CYS A 231 19.06 -35.00 5.74
CA CYS A 231 18.56 -35.22 7.10
C CYS A 231 19.75 -35.03 8.05
N GLY A 232 19.78 -33.85 8.67
CA GLY A 232 20.73 -33.55 9.73
C GLY A 232 20.39 -34.37 10.98
N SER A 233 21.22 -35.37 11.27
CA SER A 233 21.41 -35.95 12.59
C SER A 233 22.71 -36.76 12.57
N ASP A 234 23.84 -36.13 12.88
CA ASP A 234 24.78 -36.66 13.86
C ASP A 234 26.07 -35.85 13.92
N ARG A 235 26.30 -35.23 15.09
CA ARG A 235 27.57 -35.26 15.83
C ARG A 235 27.50 -34.27 17.00
N ARG A 236 27.12 -34.79 18.16
CA ARG A 236 27.65 -34.38 19.45
C ARG A 236 27.90 -35.64 20.28
N THR A 237 29.13 -36.12 20.17
CA THR A 237 29.87 -36.80 21.25
C THR A 237 31.02 -35.89 21.58
#